data_AF-A0A937BNB6-F1
#
_entry.id   AF-A0A937BNB6-F1
#
_cell.length_a   1.000
_cell.length_b   1.000
_cell.length_c   1.000
_cell.angle_alpha   90.00
_cell.angle_beta   90.00
_cell.angle_gamma   90.00
#
_symmetry.space_group_name_H-M   'P 1'
#
loop_
_entity.id
_entity.type
_entity.pdbx_description
1 polymer ?
#
loop_
_entity_poly.entity_id
_entity_poly.type
_entity_poly.pdbx_seq_one_letter_code
_entity_poly.pdbx_strand_id
1 'polypeptide(L)'
;MIRTLTSLLLCALATAASARSFMPEMNRVDPKEFGEPLKTTLVSADMEKDEIAPVAVEFAVQLKKPIVMGCKYIFRITNTSDRTVVVKGYTVPDQKFSEKLKPGASIDLLTNTMMRCGATKEEKKEHGCDDRAPSINIQEVEVK
;
A
#
# COMPACT_ATOMS: atom_id res chain seq x y z
N MET A 1 -27.16 6.32 54.00
CA MET A 1 -26.40 7.06 52.98
C MET A 1 -25.25 6.18 52.51
N ILE A 2 -25.35 5.55 51.34
CA ILE A 2 -24.23 4.83 50.72
C ILE A 2 -24.04 5.48 49.35
N ARG A 3 -22.93 6.21 49.21
CA ARG A 3 -22.48 6.83 47.96
C ARG A 3 -21.96 5.72 47.06
N THR A 4 -22.70 5.36 46.02
CA THR A 4 -22.18 4.56 44.92
C THR A 4 -21.41 5.48 43.97
N LEU A 5 -20.09 5.30 43.95
CA LEU A 5 -19.19 5.94 42.99
C LEU A 5 -19.41 5.29 41.61
N THR A 6 -20.05 6.01 40.70
CA THR A 6 -20.06 5.68 39.27
C THR A 6 -18.73 6.10 38.64
N SER A 7 -17.75 5.21 38.66
CA SER A 7 -16.58 5.32 37.79
C SER A 7 -16.99 5.03 36.35
N LEU A 8 -17.32 6.08 35.59
CA LEU A 8 -17.30 6.05 34.13
C LEU A 8 -15.83 5.90 33.69
N LEU A 9 -15.41 4.67 33.42
CA LEU A 9 -14.21 4.45 32.62
C LEU A 9 -14.48 4.99 31.22
N LEU A 10 -13.86 6.12 30.89
CA LEU A 10 -13.70 6.53 29.50
C LEU A 10 -12.83 5.48 28.80
N CYS A 11 -13.47 4.60 28.02
CA CYS A 11 -12.79 3.86 26.96
C CYS A 11 -12.27 4.88 25.95
N ALA A 12 -11.01 5.31 26.11
CA ALA A 12 -10.27 5.88 25.01
C ALA A 12 -10.09 4.77 23.97
N LEU A 13 -11.01 4.68 23.02
CA LEU A 13 -10.76 3.95 21.77
C LEU A 13 -9.66 4.73 21.05
N ALA A 14 -8.42 4.34 21.29
CA ALA A 14 -7.33 4.65 20.39
C ALA A 14 -7.70 4.04 19.05
N THR A 15 -8.24 4.86 18.13
CA THR A 15 -8.45 4.48 16.75
C THR A 15 -7.08 4.22 16.14
N ALA A 16 -6.66 2.96 16.14
CA ALA A 16 -5.56 2.51 15.32
C ALA A 16 -5.95 2.85 13.87
N ALA A 17 -5.21 3.77 13.24
CA ALA A 17 -5.33 4.04 11.82
C ALA A 17 -5.22 2.69 11.09
N SER A 18 -6.33 2.23 10.53
CA SER A 18 -6.39 0.93 9.88
C SER A 18 -5.63 1.05 8.57
N ALA A 19 -4.43 0.47 8.51
CA ALA A 19 -3.65 0.42 7.29
C ALA A 19 -4.44 -0.36 6.22
N ARG A 20 -4.62 0.25 5.05
CA ARG A 20 -5.28 -0.39 3.90
C ARG A 20 -4.21 -1.06 3.05
N SER A 21 -4.31 -2.38 2.89
CA SER A 21 -3.41 -3.17 2.06
C SER A 21 -3.96 -3.30 0.65
N PHE A 22 -3.13 -3.01 -0.35
CA PHE A 22 -3.44 -3.20 -1.76
C PHE A 22 -2.48 -4.23 -2.36
N MET A 23 -3.05 -5.22 -3.05
CA MET A 23 -2.34 -6.36 -3.62
C MET A 23 -2.68 -6.46 -5.11
N PRO A 24 -1.80 -5.94 -5.99
CA PRO A 24 -2.01 -6.05 -7.44
C PRO A 24 -1.92 -7.50 -7.90
N GLU A 25 -2.86 -7.92 -8.75
CA GLU A 25 -2.91 -9.29 -9.27
C GLU A 25 -1.84 -9.50 -10.35
N MET A 26 -1.18 -10.66 -10.31
CA MET A 26 -0.26 -11.06 -11.38
C MET A 26 -1.03 -11.52 -12.60
N ASN A 27 -0.50 -11.24 -13.78
CA ASN A 27 -1.06 -11.73 -15.02
C ASN A 27 -0.91 -13.27 -15.05
N ARG A 28 -2.03 -13.97 -15.29
CA ARG A 28 -2.06 -15.44 -15.32
C ARG A 28 -1.32 -16.04 -16.53
N VAL A 29 -1.12 -15.24 -17.58
CA VAL A 29 -0.50 -15.67 -18.85
C VAL A 29 0.99 -15.33 -18.87
N ASP A 30 1.39 -14.20 -18.28
CA ASP A 30 2.80 -13.84 -18.07
C ASP A 30 3.05 -13.50 -16.59
N PRO A 31 3.62 -14.41 -15.79
CA PRO A 31 3.90 -14.19 -14.36
C PRO A 31 4.97 -13.10 -14.10
N LYS A 32 5.59 -12.54 -15.15
CA LYS A 32 6.51 -11.39 -15.04
C LYS A 32 5.78 -10.06 -15.10
N GLU A 33 4.55 -10.08 -15.60
CA GLU A 33 3.71 -8.90 -15.76
C GLU A 33 2.63 -8.92 -14.68
N PHE A 34 2.41 -7.76 -14.06
CA PHE A 34 1.17 -7.56 -13.32
C PHE A 34 0.07 -7.24 -14.31
N GLY A 35 -1.17 -7.54 -13.94
CA GLY A 35 -2.33 -7.19 -14.77
C GLY A 35 -2.49 -5.68 -14.94
N GLU A 36 -3.68 -5.25 -15.39
CA GLU A 36 -3.98 -3.83 -15.46
C GLU A 36 -3.77 -3.14 -14.09
N PRO A 37 -3.35 -1.86 -14.07
CA PRO A 37 -3.20 -1.11 -12.85
C PRO A 37 -4.47 -1.12 -12.00
N LEU A 38 -4.32 -1.34 -10.69
CA LEU A 38 -5.43 -1.32 -9.74
C LEU A 38 -5.88 0.12 -9.50
N LYS A 39 -7.06 0.46 -10.04
CA LYS A 39 -7.73 1.74 -9.81
C LYS A 39 -8.57 1.66 -8.55
N THR A 40 -8.34 2.57 -7.61
CA THR A 40 -9.03 2.56 -6.31
C THR A 40 -9.10 3.97 -5.72
N THR A 41 -9.71 4.09 -4.54
CA THR A 41 -9.77 5.33 -3.79
C THR A 41 -9.12 5.19 -2.41
N LEU A 42 -8.42 6.25 -2.02
CA LEU A 42 -7.83 6.41 -0.71
C LEU A 42 -8.69 7.35 0.12
N VAL A 43 -9.01 6.94 1.35
CA VAL A 43 -9.69 7.80 2.32
C VAL A 43 -9.22 7.42 3.72
N SER A 44 -8.93 8.43 4.53
CA SER A 44 -8.56 8.31 5.94
C SER A 44 -9.77 8.55 6.85
N ALA A 45 -9.68 8.16 8.13
CA ALA A 45 -10.76 8.39 9.09
C ALA A 45 -11.06 9.89 9.29
N ASP A 46 -10.02 10.74 9.25
CA ASP A 46 -10.18 12.18 9.34
C ASP A 46 -10.90 12.74 8.10
N MET A 47 -10.57 12.24 6.91
CA MET A 47 -11.30 12.61 5.69
C MET A 47 -12.78 12.18 5.75
N GLU A 48 -13.08 10.99 6.27
CA GLU A 48 -14.47 10.53 6.45
C GLU A 48 -15.22 11.42 7.45
N LYS A 49 -14.56 11.81 8.56
CA LYS A 49 -15.14 12.70 9.58
C LYS A 49 -15.38 14.12 9.06
N ASP A 50 -14.47 14.64 8.25
CA ASP A 50 -14.52 16.00 7.72
C ASP A 50 -15.29 16.08 6.38
N GLU A 51 -16.00 15.01 6.00
CA GLU A 51 -16.77 14.90 4.74
C GLU A 51 -15.94 15.19 3.48
N ILE A 52 -14.64 14.92 3.53
CA ILE A 52 -13.72 15.10 2.42
C ILE A 52 -13.84 13.90 1.47
N ALA A 53 -14.17 14.18 0.21
CA ALA A 53 -14.31 13.14 -0.81
C ALA A 53 -13.03 12.28 -0.95
N PRO A 54 -13.16 10.94 -1.11
CA PRO A 54 -12.04 10.04 -1.34
C PRO A 54 -11.16 10.47 -2.52
N VAL A 55 -9.88 10.09 -2.47
CA VAL A 55 -8.86 10.43 -3.46
C VAL A 55 -8.70 9.27 -4.42
N ALA A 56 -8.96 9.49 -5.72
CA ALA A 56 -8.68 8.49 -6.74
C ALA A 56 -7.17 8.31 -6.96
N VAL A 57 -6.74 7.05 -6.96
CA VAL A 57 -5.36 6.64 -7.25
C VAL A 57 -5.32 5.40 -8.14
N GLU A 58 -4.17 5.19 -8.76
CA GLU A 58 -3.86 4.00 -9.53
C GLU A 58 -2.57 3.36 -9.02
N PHE A 59 -2.59 2.04 -8.81
CA PHE A 59 -1.43 1.26 -8.40
C PHE A 59 -1.00 0.31 -9.52
N ALA A 60 0.23 0.47 -10.00
CA ALA A 60 0.84 -0.47 -10.95
C ALA A 60 2.08 -1.10 -10.34
N VAL A 61 2.37 -2.35 -10.69
CA VAL A 61 3.56 -3.06 -10.19
C VAL A 61 4.32 -3.68 -11.35
N GLN A 62 5.65 -3.63 -11.25
CA GLN A 62 6.52 -4.26 -12.23
C GLN A 62 7.61 -5.05 -11.52
N LEU A 63 7.87 -6.28 -11.97
CA LEU A 63 9.08 -6.99 -11.59
C LEU A 63 10.30 -6.29 -12.19
N LYS A 64 11.18 -5.76 -11.34
CA LYS A 64 12.43 -5.11 -11.79
C LYS A 64 13.52 -6.13 -12.08
N LYS A 65 13.76 -7.04 -11.13
CA LYS A 65 14.70 -8.16 -11.28
C LYS A 65 14.57 -9.17 -10.12
N PRO A 66 14.92 -10.44 -10.34
CA PRO A 66 15.16 -11.38 -9.25
C PRO A 66 16.42 -11.01 -8.45
N ILE A 67 16.43 -11.34 -7.16
CA ILE A 67 17.54 -11.16 -6.22
C ILE A 67 17.82 -12.48 -5.46
N VAL A 68 18.96 -12.59 -4.78
CA VAL A 68 19.39 -13.84 -4.12
C VAL A 68 18.32 -14.37 -3.15
N MET A 69 17.73 -13.46 -2.37
CA MET A 69 16.76 -13.79 -1.33
C MET A 69 15.30 -13.55 -1.73
N GLY A 70 14.99 -13.22 -2.99
CA GLY A 70 13.63 -12.85 -3.39
C GLY A 70 13.52 -12.19 -4.77
N CYS A 71 12.59 -11.25 -4.93
CA CYS A 71 12.43 -10.41 -6.10
C CYS A 71 12.40 -8.92 -5.72
N LYS A 72 12.82 -8.08 -6.65
CA LYS A 72 12.74 -6.63 -6.54
C LYS A 72 11.66 -6.12 -7.49
N TYR A 73 10.73 -5.34 -6.96
CA TYR A 73 9.59 -4.77 -7.67
C TYR A 73 9.67 -3.24 -7.67
N ILE A 74 8.98 -2.62 -8.62
CA ILE A 74 8.64 -1.20 -8.62
C ILE A 74 7.14 -1.10 -8.39
N PHE A 75 6.72 -0.45 -7.30
CA PHE A 75 5.35 -0.01 -7.09
C PHE A 75 5.21 1.41 -7.58
N ARG A 76 4.38 1.61 -8.58
CA ARG A 76 3.98 2.94 -9.03
C ARG A 76 2.65 3.31 -8.39
N ILE A 77 2.61 4.45 -7.72
CA ILE A 77 1.36 5.07 -7.26
C ILE A 77 1.16 6.33 -8.07
N THR A 78 0.03 6.43 -8.76
CA THR A 78 -0.36 7.60 -9.55
C THR A 78 -1.57 8.26 -8.91
N ASN A 79 -1.47 9.57 -8.65
CA ASN A 79 -2.63 10.35 -8.22
C ASN A 79 -3.46 10.72 -9.45
N THR A 80 -4.62 10.08 -9.58
CA THR A 80 -5.55 10.30 -10.70
C THR A 80 -6.67 11.29 -10.34
N SER A 81 -6.64 11.83 -9.13
CA SER A 81 -7.55 12.90 -8.70
C SER A 81 -7.10 14.29 -9.17
N ASP A 82 -7.97 15.27 -8.95
CA ASP A 82 -7.77 16.70 -9.21
C ASP A 82 -7.11 17.43 -8.03
N ARG A 83 -6.82 16.74 -6.92
CA ARG A 83 -6.30 17.32 -5.67
C ARG A 83 -4.87 16.91 -5.40
N THR A 84 -4.14 17.73 -4.65
CA THR A 84 -2.81 17.35 -4.17
C THR A 84 -2.97 16.50 -2.91
N VAL A 85 -2.21 15.41 -2.81
CA VAL A 85 -2.31 14.50 -1.67
C VAL A 85 -0.95 14.15 -1.10
N VAL A 86 -0.91 13.87 0.19
CA VAL A 86 0.23 13.24 0.85
C VAL A 86 -0.16 11.83 1.22
N VAL A 87 0.58 10.85 0.71
CA VAL A 87 0.35 9.42 0.96
C VAL A 87 1.49 8.90 1.81
N LYS A 88 1.18 8.30 2.97
CA LYS A 88 2.15 7.65 3.83
C LYS A 88 1.82 6.17 3.96
N GLY A 89 2.86 5.35 3.91
CA GLY A 89 2.67 3.91 3.93
C GLY A 89 3.97 3.16 3.93
N TYR A 90 3.90 1.88 3.62
CA TYR A 90 5.04 1.00 3.47
C TYR A 90 4.75 -0.14 2.50
N THR A 91 5.78 -0.60 1.79
CA THR A 91 5.67 -1.80 0.92
C THR A 91 6.19 -3.06 1.62
N VAL A 92 7.10 -2.88 2.58
CA VAL A 92 7.49 -3.86 3.61
C VAL A 92 7.72 -3.08 4.90
N PRO A 93 7.63 -3.68 6.11
CA PRO A 93 7.69 -2.92 7.37
C PRO A 93 8.86 -1.94 7.52
N ASP A 94 10.01 -2.28 6.93
CA ASP A 94 11.23 -1.46 6.97
C ASP A 94 11.36 -0.45 5.81
N GLN A 95 10.48 -0.51 4.81
CA GLN A 95 10.45 0.40 3.66
C GLN A 95 9.22 1.31 3.72
N LYS A 96 9.26 2.26 4.65
CA LYS A 96 8.24 3.30 4.80
C LYS A 96 8.46 4.43 3.81
N PHE A 97 7.38 5.08 3.39
CA PHE A 97 7.41 6.26 2.51
C PHE A 97 6.38 7.30 2.96
N SER A 98 6.63 8.56 2.58
CA SER A 98 5.73 9.70 2.80
C SER A 98 5.92 10.68 1.65
N GLU A 99 5.02 10.65 0.68
CA GLU A 99 5.21 11.35 -0.59
C GLU A 99 4.05 12.28 -0.91
N LYS A 100 4.37 13.46 -1.45
CA LYS A 100 3.40 14.46 -1.91
C LYS A 100 3.17 14.30 -3.42
N LEU A 101 1.95 13.96 -3.81
CA LEU A 101 1.54 13.74 -5.19
C LEU A 101 0.60 14.86 -5.65
N LYS A 102 1.06 15.65 -6.62
CA LYS A 102 0.19 16.58 -7.38
C LYS A 102 -0.77 15.79 -8.29
N PRO A 103 -1.86 16.42 -8.79
CA PRO A 103 -2.71 15.81 -9.80
C PRO A 103 -1.89 15.29 -10.99
N GLY A 104 -2.12 14.03 -11.39
CA GLY A 104 -1.41 13.35 -12.47
C GLY A 104 0.03 12.91 -12.15
N ALA A 105 0.56 13.23 -10.96
CA ALA A 105 1.91 12.83 -10.59
C ALA A 105 1.98 11.36 -10.17
N SER A 106 3.14 10.75 -10.39
CA SER A 106 3.43 9.37 -10.00
C SER A 106 4.69 9.28 -9.15
N ILE A 107 4.73 8.30 -8.23
CA ILE A 107 5.93 7.90 -7.49
C ILE A 107 6.26 6.44 -7.77
N ASP A 108 7.55 6.14 -7.88
CA ASP A 108 8.07 4.78 -8.07
C ASP A 108 8.81 4.33 -6.80
N LEU A 109 8.23 3.37 -6.08
CA LEU A 109 8.77 2.80 -4.86
C LEU A 109 9.46 1.47 -5.16
N LEU A 110 10.72 1.34 -4.76
CA LEU A 110 11.50 0.12 -4.95
C LEU A 110 11.32 -0.84 -3.77
N THR A 111 10.63 -1.95 -4.01
CA THR A 111 10.27 -2.94 -3.00
C THR A 111 11.04 -4.23 -3.17
N ASN A 112 11.61 -4.76 -2.09
CA ASN A 112 12.20 -6.10 -2.07
C ASN A 112 11.28 -7.05 -1.32
N THR A 113 11.04 -8.25 -1.83
CA THR A 113 10.38 -9.29 -1.01
C THR A 113 11.31 -9.75 0.11
N MET A 114 10.77 -9.88 1.32
CA MET A 114 11.55 -10.15 2.55
C MET A 114 11.91 -11.63 2.76
N MET A 115 11.49 -12.53 1.86
CA MET A 115 11.70 -13.96 2.04
C MET A 115 12.05 -14.66 0.73
N ARG A 116 12.85 -15.73 0.82
CA ARG A 116 13.19 -16.59 -0.33
C ARG A 116 11.90 -17.08 -1.00
N CYS A 117 11.81 -16.84 -2.30
CA CYS A 117 10.82 -17.40 -3.23
C CYS A 117 11.58 -18.06 -4.38
N GLY A 118 11.10 -19.21 -4.88
CA GLY A 118 11.74 -20.04 -5.91
C GLY A 118 12.99 -20.83 -5.45
N ALA A 119 13.20 -22.03 -6.00
CA ALA A 119 14.34 -22.89 -5.65
C ALA A 119 15.63 -22.44 -6.38
N THR A 120 15.52 -21.89 -7.59
CA THR A 120 16.65 -21.45 -8.42
C THR A 120 16.53 -19.99 -8.89
N LYS A 121 17.63 -19.38 -9.38
CA LYS A 121 17.56 -18.02 -9.97
C LYS A 121 16.83 -18.03 -11.31
N GLU A 122 16.94 -19.14 -12.03
CA GLU A 122 16.37 -19.40 -13.35
C GLU A 122 14.83 -19.48 -13.25
N GLU A 123 14.28 -20.23 -12.30
CA GLU A 123 12.83 -20.23 -12.03
C GLU A 123 12.30 -18.84 -11.70
N LYS A 124 13.02 -18.05 -10.87
CA LYS A 124 12.59 -16.69 -10.51
C LYS A 124 12.61 -15.71 -11.69
N LYS A 125 13.45 -15.96 -12.69
CA LYS A 125 13.45 -15.18 -13.93
C LYS A 125 12.26 -15.53 -14.82
N GLU A 126 11.77 -16.75 -14.75
CA GLU A 126 10.71 -17.28 -15.61
C GLU A 126 9.31 -17.05 -15.02
N HIS A 127 9.17 -17.27 -13.71
CA HIS A 127 7.88 -17.26 -12.99
C HIS A 127 7.82 -16.20 -11.89
N GLY A 128 8.73 -15.23 -11.87
CA GLY A 128 8.76 -14.21 -10.82
C GLY A 128 8.86 -14.82 -9.41
N CYS A 129 8.13 -14.24 -8.46
CA CYS A 129 7.97 -14.78 -7.12
C CYS A 129 6.49 -14.94 -6.80
N ASP A 130 5.82 -15.78 -7.59
CA ASP A 130 4.37 -15.93 -7.60
C ASP A 130 3.77 -16.22 -6.22
N ASP A 131 4.45 -17.05 -5.42
CA ASP A 131 3.99 -17.44 -4.08
C ASP A 131 3.92 -16.26 -3.09
N ARG A 132 4.48 -15.09 -3.44
CA ARG A 132 4.69 -13.95 -2.54
C ARG A 132 4.55 -12.60 -3.25
N ALA A 133 3.45 -12.43 -3.98
CA ALA A 133 3.08 -11.16 -4.59
C ALA A 133 3.23 -10.01 -3.57
N PRO A 134 3.90 -8.91 -3.96
CA PRO A 134 4.16 -7.83 -3.04
C PRO A 134 2.87 -7.05 -2.74
N SER A 135 2.78 -6.45 -1.55
CA SER A 135 1.67 -5.58 -1.16
C SER A 135 2.16 -4.18 -0.83
N ILE A 136 1.25 -3.21 -0.92
CA ILE A 136 1.48 -1.86 -0.42
C ILE A 136 0.43 -1.53 0.63
N ASN A 137 0.89 -1.01 1.77
CA ASN A 137 0.05 -0.69 2.91
C ASN A 137 0.02 0.82 3.08
N ILE A 138 -1.15 1.42 2.90
CA ILE A 138 -1.37 2.86 3.09
C ILE A 138 -1.87 3.07 4.51
N GLN A 139 -1.15 3.87 5.28
CA GLN A 139 -1.45 4.16 6.68
C GLN A 139 -2.20 5.48 6.84
N GLU A 140 -1.76 6.51 6.11
CA GLU A 140 -2.31 7.86 6.20
C GLU A 140 -2.43 8.50 4.83
N VAL A 141 -3.46 9.32 4.69
CA VAL A 141 -3.78 10.07 3.48
C VAL A 141 -4.23 11.45 3.93
N GLU A 142 -3.55 12.49 3.46
CA GLU A 142 -3.88 13.88 3.71
C GLU A 142 -4.16 14.58 2.37
N VAL A 143 -5.25 15.34 2.29
CA VAL A 143 -5.55 16.20 1.16
C VAL A 143 -4.99 17.60 1.44
N LYS A 144 -4.33 18.21 0.44
CA LYS A 144 -3.73 19.56 0.53
C LYS A 144 -4.25 20.49 -0.54
#